data_AF-A0A5C5UY29-F1
#
_entry.id   AF-A0A5C5UY29-F1
#
_cell.length_a   1.000
_cell.length_b   1.000
_cell.length_c   1.000
_cell.angle_alpha   90.00
_cell.angle_beta   90.00
_cell.angle_gamma   90.00
#
_symmetry.space_group_name_H-M   'P 1'
#
loop_
_entity.id
_entity.type
_entity.pdbx_description
1 polymer ?
#
loop_
_entity_poly.entity_id
_entity_poly.type
_entity_poly.pdbx_seq_one_letter_code
_entity_poly.pdbx_strand_id
1 'polypeptide(L)'
;MDTVRIPHGVLRSIDGVACEPLEWSVLDNLKRAEDFCDAWLRRHAHLEADGPRVRQLERAGFSEREAMRRAAAALAAKAWAEAEGGPAVSATPIPEFVEGGCISR
;
A
#
# COMPACT_ATOMS: atom_id res chain seq x y z
N MET A 1 13.54 10.10 -14.08
CA MET A 1 12.66 10.09 -12.91
C MET A 1 13.30 9.13 -11.92
N ASP A 2 13.54 9.54 -10.69
CA ASP A 2 14.21 8.70 -9.68
C ASP A 2 13.21 7.70 -9.10
N THR A 3 13.40 6.41 -9.36
CA THR A 3 12.47 5.35 -8.92
C THR A 3 13.15 4.37 -7.97
N VAL A 4 12.36 3.85 -7.04
CA VAL A 4 12.76 2.78 -6.12
C VAL A 4 12.00 1.52 -6.52
N ARG A 5 12.75 0.44 -6.77
CA ARG A 5 12.17 -0.88 -7.04
C ARG A 5 11.70 -1.51 -5.74
N ILE A 6 10.40 -1.77 -5.64
CA ILE A 6 9.81 -2.53 -4.54
C ILE A 6 9.89 -4.02 -4.89
N PRO A 7 10.70 -4.81 -4.19
CA PRO A 7 10.93 -6.21 -4.53
C PRO A 7 9.77 -7.11 -4.09
N HIS A 8 9.67 -8.29 -4.70
CA HIS A 8 8.63 -9.27 -4.40
C HIS A 8 8.49 -9.60 -2.90
N GLY A 9 9.61 -9.73 -2.19
CA GLY A 9 9.60 -10.04 -0.75
C GLY A 9 8.96 -8.96 0.12
N VAL A 10 8.99 -7.70 -0.33
CA VAL A 10 8.27 -6.61 0.34
C VAL A 10 6.77 -6.71 0.07
N LEU A 11 6.39 -6.94 -1.19
CA LEU A 11 4.99 -7.10 -1.59
C LEU A 11 4.33 -8.29 -0.89
N ARG A 12 5.02 -9.43 -0.78
CA ARG A 12 4.52 -10.61 -0.06
C ARG A 12 4.35 -10.40 1.45
N SER A 13 4.97 -9.38 2.03
CA SER A 13 4.82 -9.06 3.45
C SER A 13 3.68 -8.08 3.76
N ILE A 14 2.84 -7.81 2.76
CA ILE A 14 1.57 -7.09 2.86
C ILE A 14 0.48 -8.17 2.82
N ASP A 15 -0.23 -8.37 3.93
CA ASP A 15 -1.29 -9.38 4.03
C ASP A 15 -2.59 -8.89 3.39
N GLY A 16 -2.87 -7.60 3.58
CA GLY A 16 -3.95 -6.88 2.93
C GLY A 16 -3.71 -5.38 2.89
N VAL A 17 -4.69 -4.63 2.42
CA VAL A 17 -4.68 -3.18 2.31
C VAL A 17 -5.95 -2.64 2.94
N ALA A 18 -5.78 -1.77 3.92
CA ALA A 18 -6.87 -0.99 4.48
C ALA A 18 -7.04 0.29 3.66
N CYS A 19 -8.27 0.59 3.25
CA CYS A 19 -8.59 1.81 2.51
C CYS A 19 -9.41 2.78 3.35
N GLU A 20 -9.05 4.05 3.29
CA GLU A 20 -9.82 5.15 3.89
C GLU A 20 -10.39 6.05 2.78
N PRO A 21 -11.65 6.50 2.93
CA PRO A 21 -12.27 7.37 1.94
C PRO A 21 -11.61 8.76 2.00
N LEU A 22 -11.24 9.31 0.84
CA LEU A 22 -10.85 10.73 0.76
C LEU A 22 -12.08 11.66 0.65
N GLU A 23 -13.25 11.10 0.32
CA GLU A 23 -14.53 11.80 0.25
C GLU A 23 -15.66 10.94 0.82
N TRP A 24 -16.69 11.55 1.39
CA TRP A 24 -17.79 10.83 2.06
C TRP A 24 -18.63 9.96 1.11
N SER A 25 -18.67 10.30 -0.19
CA SER A 25 -19.33 9.55 -1.26
C SER A 25 -18.72 8.17 -1.52
N VAL A 26 -17.57 7.86 -0.92
CA VAL A 26 -16.74 6.68 -1.20
C VAL A 26 -17.01 5.50 -0.26
N LEU A 27 -17.74 5.73 0.84
CA LEU A 27 -17.96 4.74 1.91
C LEU A 27 -18.48 3.39 1.38
N ASP A 28 -19.42 3.41 0.43
CA ASP A 28 -20.02 2.21 -0.14
C ASP A 28 -19.07 1.40 -1.03
N ASN A 29 -17.95 1.99 -1.45
CA ASN A 29 -16.96 1.36 -2.33
C ASN A 29 -15.68 0.93 -1.60
N LEU A 30 -15.54 1.19 -0.29
CA LEU A 30 -14.29 0.92 0.43
C LEU A 30 -13.86 -0.53 0.34
N LYS A 31 -14.78 -1.47 0.63
CA LYS A 31 -14.45 -2.90 0.55
C LYS A 31 -14.02 -3.31 -0.87
N ARG A 32 -14.65 -2.75 -1.91
CA ARG A 32 -14.27 -3.02 -3.30
C ARG A 32 -12.88 -2.47 -3.62
N ALA A 33 -12.54 -1.30 -3.08
CA ALA A 33 -11.23 -0.70 -3.23
C ALA A 33 -10.14 -1.52 -2.51
N GLU A 34 -10.41 -2.02 -1.30
CA GLU A 34 -9.52 -2.93 -0.56
C GLU A 34 -9.29 -4.23 -1.34
N ASP A 35 -10.38 -4.92 -1.73
CA ASP A 35 -10.31 -6.16 -2.49
C ASP A 35 -9.56 -5.96 -3.83
N PHE A 36 -9.75 -4.81 -4.50
CA PHE A 36 -9.00 -4.45 -5.70
C PHE A 36 -7.51 -4.24 -5.39
N CYS A 37 -7.17 -3.44 -4.38
CA CYS A 37 -5.78 -3.12 -4.06
C CYS A 37 -5.00 -4.39 -3.70
N ASP A 38 -5.61 -5.28 -2.93
CA ASP A 38 -5.05 -6.58 -2.57
C ASP A 38 -4.81 -7.45 -3.80
N ALA A 39 -5.82 -7.60 -4.65
CA ALA A 39 -5.71 -8.37 -5.88
C ALA A 39 -4.66 -7.77 -6.83
N TRP A 40 -4.58 -6.45 -6.90
CA TRP A 40 -3.63 -5.74 -7.76
C TRP A 40 -2.20 -5.98 -7.27
N LEU A 41 -1.92 -5.81 -5.97
CA LEU A 41 -0.59 -6.07 -5.41
C LEU A 41 -0.13 -7.52 -5.64
N ARG A 42 -1.03 -8.50 -5.44
CA ARG A 42 -0.73 -9.93 -5.60
C ARG A 42 -0.40 -10.34 -7.03
N ARG A 43 -0.79 -9.57 -8.04
CA ARG A 43 -0.47 -9.81 -9.46
C ARG A 43 0.94 -9.35 -9.85
N HIS A 44 1.62 -8.58 -9.00
CA HIS A 44 2.92 -8.00 -9.32
C HIS A 44 4.07 -8.73 -8.64
N ALA A 45 5.08 -9.12 -9.42
CA ALA A 45 6.33 -9.63 -8.87
C ALA A 45 7.21 -8.50 -8.31
N HIS A 46 7.06 -7.28 -8.80
CA HIS A 46 7.75 -6.09 -8.33
C HIS A 46 6.97 -4.85 -8.78
N LEU A 47 7.24 -3.71 -8.15
CA LEU A 47 6.70 -2.40 -8.52
C LEU A 47 7.82 -1.37 -8.58
N GLU A 48 7.59 -0.30 -9.34
CA GLU A 48 8.45 0.88 -9.34
C GLU A 48 7.70 2.04 -8.69
N ALA A 49 8.24 2.54 -7.58
CA ALA A 49 7.67 3.67 -6.85
C ALA A 49 8.53 4.92 -7.02
N ASP A 50 7.90 6.08 -6.84
CA ASP A 50 8.59 7.37 -6.84
C ASP A 50 9.58 7.45 -5.66
N GLY A 51 10.88 7.52 -5.97
CA GLY A 51 11.94 7.50 -4.96
C GLY A 51 11.86 8.64 -3.93
N PRO A 52 11.58 9.89 -4.33
CA PRO A 52 11.27 10.98 -3.42
C PRO A 52 10.18 10.66 -2.39
N ARG A 53 9.10 9.97 -2.81
CA ARG A 53 8.00 9.59 -1.92
C ARG A 53 8.43 8.55 -0.89
N VAL A 54 9.21 7.55 -1.29
CA VAL A 54 9.76 6.53 -0.38
C VAL A 54 10.68 7.19 0.66
N ARG A 55 11.60 8.06 0.23
CA ARG A 55 12.50 8.79 1.14
C ARG A 55 11.76 9.75 2.07
N GLN A 56 10.63 10.32 1.64
CA GLN A 56 9.80 11.15 2.51
C GLN A 56 9.22 10.33 3.68
N LEU A 57 8.80 9.08 3.41
CA LEU A 57 8.31 8.17 4.45
C LEU A 57 9.44 7.76 5.41
N GLU A 58 10.64 7.50 4.90
CA GLU A 58 11.81 7.22 5.75
C GLU A 58 12.13 8.39 6.68
N ARG A 59 12.10 9.64 6.16
CA ARG A 59 12.27 10.85 6.97
C ARG A 59 11.16 11.06 8.00
N ALA A 60 9.99 10.46 7.80
CA ALA A 60 8.89 10.44 8.76
C ALA A 60 9.07 9.35 9.84
N GLY A 61 10.18 8.59 9.81
CA GLY A 61 10.52 7.60 10.82
C GLY A 61 10.15 6.15 10.47
N PHE A 62 9.61 5.91 9.27
CA PHE A 62 9.37 4.54 8.81
C PHE A 62 10.68 3.86 8.39
N SER A 63 10.83 2.57 8.70
CA SER A 63 11.91 1.77 8.10
C SER A 63 11.77 1.76 6.56
N GLU A 64 12.88 1.59 5.84
CA GLU A 64 12.88 1.47 4.37
C GLU A 64 11.86 0.45 3.87
N ARG A 65 11.82 -0.73 4.50
CA ARG A 65 10.85 -1.79 4.16
C ARG A 65 9.41 -1.33 4.33
N GLU A 66 9.11 -0.59 5.40
CA GLU A 66 7.78 -0.06 5.66
C GLU A 66 7.42 1.09 4.70
N ALA A 67 8.38 1.96 4.39
CA ALA A 67 8.23 3.00 3.39
C ALA A 67 7.90 2.41 2.01
N MET A 68 8.57 1.32 1.62
CA MET A 68 8.27 0.58 0.40
C MET A 68 6.87 -0.07 0.43
N ARG A 69 6.45 -0.68 1.54
CA ARG A 69 5.08 -1.24 1.65
C ARG A 69 4.02 -0.16 1.50
N ARG A 70 4.21 0.99 2.13
CA ARG A 70 3.30 2.14 2.02
C ARG A 70 3.26 2.72 0.62
N ALA A 71 4.41 2.79 -0.04
CA ALA A 71 4.49 3.19 -1.43
C ALA A 71 3.75 2.20 -2.36
N ALA A 72 3.85 0.88 -2.10
CA ALA A 72 3.11 -0.13 -2.85
C ALA A 72 1.59 0.04 -2.70
N ALA A 73 1.09 0.21 -1.47
CA ALA A 73 -0.32 0.45 -1.21
C ALA A 73 -0.84 1.72 -1.91
N ALA A 74 -0.05 2.81 -1.88
CA ALA A 74 -0.39 4.04 -2.57
C ALA A 74 -0.46 3.86 -4.11
N LEU A 75 0.42 3.04 -4.70
CA LEU A 75 0.34 2.70 -6.12
C LEU A 75 -0.92 1.90 -6.44
N ALA A 76 -1.32 0.97 -5.57
CA ALA A 76 -2.55 0.20 -5.74
C ALA A 76 -3.79 1.10 -5.68
N ALA A 77 -3.85 2.04 -4.72
CA ALA A 77 -4.92 3.03 -4.64
C ALA A 77 -4.98 3.95 -5.87
N LYS A 78 -3.81 4.35 -6.40
CA LYS A 78 -3.75 5.10 -7.65
C LYS A 78 -4.29 4.28 -8.83
N ALA A 79 -3.90 3.01 -8.93
CA ALA A 79 -4.40 2.11 -9.97
C ALA A 79 -5.93 1.90 -9.86
N TRP A 80 -6.47 1.86 -8.64
CA TRP A 80 -7.91 1.82 -8.41
C TRP A 80 -8.61 3.07 -8.95
N ALA A 81 -8.08 4.26 -8.65
CA ALA A 81 -8.66 5.51 -9.15
C ALA A 81 -8.61 5.61 -10.69
N GLU A 82 -7.57 5.06 -11.31
CA GLU A 82 -7.40 5.00 -12.77
C GLU A 82 -8.28 3.93 -13.43
N ALA A 83 -8.61 2.85 -12.71
CA ALA A 83 -9.49 1.79 -13.19
C ALA A 83 -10.96 2.24 -13.10
N GLU A 84 -11.54 2.58 -14.24
CA GLU A 84 -12.99 2.84 -14.41
C GLU A 84 -13.56 4.03 -13.62
N GLY A 85 -12.72 4.97 -13.17
CA GLY A 85 -13.15 6.13 -12.40
C GLY A 85 -13.49 5.79 -10.95
N GLY A 86 -12.83 4.77 -10.40
CA GLY A 86 -12.93 4.44 -8.98
C GLY A 86 -12.70 5.67 -8.09
N PRO A 87 -13.46 5.82 -7.01
CA PRO A 87 -13.28 6.94 -6.10
C PRO A 87 -11.89 6.94 -5.46
N ALA A 88 -11.33 8.13 -5.24
CA ALA A 88 -10.02 8.27 -4.62
C ALA A 88 -10.05 7.79 -3.16
N VAL A 89 -9.10 6.92 -2.82
CA VAL A 89 -8.91 6.37 -1.47
C VAL A 89 -7.46 6.57 -1.02
N SER A 90 -7.26 6.67 0.29
CA SER A 90 -5.95 6.47 0.91
C SER A 90 -5.80 4.99 1.22
N ALA A 91 -4.64 4.41 0.92
CA ALA A 91 -4.37 2.99 1.18
C ALA A 91 -3.20 2.82 2.14
N THR A 92 -3.39 1.97 3.16
CA THR A 92 -2.37 1.60 4.14
C THR A 92 -2.14 0.09 4.07
N PRO A 93 -0.89 -0.38 3.94
CA PRO A 93 -0.59 -1.80 3.95
C PRO A 93 -0.82 -2.39 5.34
N ILE A 94 -1.53 -3.50 5.41
CA ILE A 94 -1.64 -4.33 6.61
C ILE A 94 -0.44 -5.28 6.60
N PRO A 95 0.47 -5.21 7.59
CA PRO A 95 1.59 -6.12 7.66
C PRO A 95 1.11 -7.55 7.92
N GLU A 96 1.82 -8.53 7.36
CA GLU A 96 1.66 -9.94 7.76
C GLU A 96 1.83 -10.06 9.28
N PHE A 97 0.74 -10.42 9.96
CA PHE A 97 0.76 -10.65 11.39
C PHE A 97 1.54 -11.94 11.64
N VAL A 98 2.72 -11.82 12.23
CA VAL A 98 3.40 -12.98 12.79
C VAL A 98 2.71 -13.27 14.11
N GLU A 99 1.85 -14.29 14.18
CA GLU A 99 1.39 -14.83 15.47
C GLU A 99 2.64 -15.15 16.31
N GLY A 100 2.87 -14.40 17.40
CA GLY A 100 3.92 -14.73 18.38
C GLY A 100 4.93 -13.63 18.75
N GLY A 101 4.58 -12.35 18.66
CA GLY A 101 5.48 -11.24 19.03
C GLY A 101 5.01 -10.39 20.21
N CYS A 102 4.65 -10.97 21.36
CA CYS A 102 4.59 -10.22 22.61
C CYS A 102 5.99 -9.71 22.94
N ILE A 103 6.27 -8.42 22.68
CA ILE A 103 7.38 -7.73 23.36
C ILE A 103 6.75 -6.93 24.49
N SER A 104 6.49 -7.62 25.60
CA SER A 104 6.59 -6.97 26.90
C SER A 104 8.07 -6.69 27.15
N ARG A 105 8.47 -5.41 27.13
CA ARG A 105 9.42 -4.83 28.08
C ARG A 105 9.11 -3.36 28.27
#